data_AF-A0A348WKC1-F1
#
_entry.id   AF-A0A348WKC1-F1
#
_cell.length_a   1.000
_cell.length_b   1.000
_cell.length_c   1.000
_cell.angle_alpha   90.00
_cell.angle_beta   90.00
_cell.angle_gamma   90.00
#
_symmetry.space_group_name_H-M   'P 1'
#
loop_
_entity.id
_entity.type
_entity.pdbx_description
1 polymer ?
#
loop_
_entity_poly.entity_id
_entity_poly.type
_entity_poly.pdbx_seq_one_letter_code
_entity_poly.pdbx_strand_id
1 'polypeptide(L)' 'MTKKLLGWVVVGLVLSGAFLVTSTNNHVRLVGFALWVITNSYWMVYNYRGKEYPLSAQFAACLILAIVGVVNNL' A
#
# COMPACT_ATOMS: atom_id res chain seq x y z
N MET A 1 13.58 -6.95 15.52
CA MET A 1 12.78 -7.54 14.43
C MET A 1 13.61 -7.53 13.15
N THR A 2 13.89 -8.67 12.52
CA THR A 2 14.73 -8.73 11.32
C THR A 2 14.01 -8.10 10.12
N LYS A 3 14.73 -7.39 9.24
CA LYS A 3 14.16 -6.72 8.05
C LYS A 3 13.28 -7.65 7.19
N LYS A 4 13.57 -8.96 7.22
CA LYS A 4 12.79 -10.01 6.52
C LYS A 4 11.38 -10.19 7.09
N LEU A 5 11.21 -10.18 8.41
CA LEU A 5 9.89 -10.34 9.03
C LEU A 5 8.98 -9.15 8.71
N LEU A 6 9.54 -7.94 8.76
CA LEU A 6 8.79 -6.73 8.41
C LEU A 6 8.31 -6.75 6.96
N GLY A 7 9.14 -7.24 6.03
CA GLY A 7 8.73 -7.44 4.63
C GLY A 7 7.52 -8.35 4.48
N TRP A 8 7.50 -9.51 5.16
CA TRP A 8 6.37 -10.44 5.10
C TRP A 8 5.08 -9.87 5.70
N VAL A 9 5.18 -9.11 6.80
CA VAL A 9 4.02 -8.42 7.37
C VAL A 9 3.44 -7.42 6.37
N VAL A 10 4.29 -6.63 5.70
CA VAL A 10 3.84 -5.68 4.68
C VAL A 10 3.19 -6.40 3.49
N VAL A 11 3.72 -7.54 3.05
CA VAL A 11 3.07 -8.37 2.00
C VAL A 11 1.69 -8.82 2.44
N GLY A 12 1.54 -9.31 3.69
CA GLY A 12 0.24 -9.67 4.24
C GLY A 12 -0.76 -8.51 4.22
N LEU A 13 -0.32 -7.30 4.59
CA LEU A 13 -1.14 -6.10 4.55
C LEU A 13 -1.56 -5.71 3.12
N VAL A 14 -0.66 -5.86 2.13
CA VAL A 14 -0.99 -5.62 0.72
C VAL A 14 -2.10 -6.55 0.25
N LEU A 15 -2.00 -7.84 0.56
CA LEU A 15 -2.99 -8.85 0.18
C LEU A 15 -4.34 -8.63 0.86
N SER A 16 -4.34 -8.32 2.16
CA SER A 16 -5.56 -7.94 2.88
C SER A 16 -6.20 -6.69 2.27
N GLY A 17 -5.40 -5.67 1.97
CA GLY A 17 -5.88 -4.48 1.27
C GLY A 17 -6.51 -4.82 -0.08
N ALA A 18 -5.87 -5.69 -0.86
CA ALA A 18 -6.36 -6.12 -2.18
C ALA A 18 -7.70 -6.85 -2.09
N PHE A 19 -7.92 -7.66 -1.05
CA PHE A 19 -9.22 -8.28 -0.81
C PHE A 19 -10.28 -7.24 -0.42
N LEU A 20 -9.97 -6.36 0.53
CA LEU A 20 -10.93 -5.39 1.07
C LEU A 20 -11.42 -4.37 0.02
N VAL A 21 -10.58 -3.95 -0.92
CA VAL A 21 -10.97 -3.01 -1.99
C VAL A 21 -12.00 -3.59 -2.98
N THR A 22 -12.20 -4.91 -2.99
CA THR A 22 -13.24 -5.56 -3.81
C THR A 22 -14.62 -5.55 -3.16
N SER A 23 -14.73 -5.14 -1.89
CA SER A 23 -16.00 -5.08 -1.19
C SER A 23 -16.96 -4.09 -1.85
N THR A 24 -18.26 -4.36 -1.82
CA THR A 24 -19.29 -3.39 -2.23
C THR A 24 -19.52 -2.29 -1.18
N ASN A 25 -19.06 -2.48 0.05
CA ASN A 25 -19.20 -1.51 1.12
C ASN A 25 -18.08 -0.46 1.07
N ASN A 26 -18.45 0.82 0.98
CA ASN A 26 -17.50 1.92 0.90
C ASN A 26 -16.54 2.01 2.10
N HIS A 27 -17.02 1.78 3.32
CA HIS A 27 -16.16 1.81 4.51
C HIS A 27 -15.13 0.67 4.50
N VAL A 28 -15.50 -0.50 3.99
CA VAL A 28 -14.57 -1.64 3.86
C VAL A 28 -13.52 -1.36 2.78
N ARG A 29 -13.94 -0.81 1.63
CA ARG A 29 -13.02 -0.35 0.59
C ARG A 29 -12.05 0.72 1.10
N LEU A 30 -12.54 1.67 1.90
CA LEU A 30 -11.73 2.71 2.52
C LEU A 30 -10.60 2.10 3.35
N VAL A 31 -10.90 1.09 4.18
CA VAL A 31 -9.87 0.38 4.95
C VAL A 31 -8.86 -0.31 4.03
N GLY A 32 -9.33 -0.92 2.94
CA GLY A 32 -8.45 -1.52 1.92
C GLY A 32 -7.48 -0.51 1.29
N PHE A 33 -7.98 0.65 0.88
CA PHE A 33 -7.14 1.72 0.33
C PHE A 33 -6.22 2.33 1.38
N ALA A 34 -6.66 2.47 2.64
CA ALA A 34 -5.81 2.95 3.73
C ALA A 34 -4.63 2.00 4.00
N LEU A 35 -4.86 0.69 3.95
CA LEU A 35 -3.78 -0.30 4.02
C LEU A 35 -2.80 -0.13 2.86
N TRP A 36 -3.31 0.09 1.64
CA TRP A 36 -2.46 0.36 0.48
C TRP A 36 -1.66 1.65 0.59
N VAL A 37 -2.20 2.70 1.20
CA VAL A 37 -1.42 3.93 1.49
C VAL A 37 -0.20 3.59 2.36
N ILE A 38 -0.40 2.80 3.42
CA ILE A 38 0.68 2.41 4.35
C ILE A 38 1.72 1.54 3.62
N THR A 39 1.29 0.51 2.90
CA THR A 39 2.20 -0.44 2.27
C THR A 39 2.96 0.16 1.08
N ASN A 40 2.30 0.98 0.26
CA ASN A 40 2.98 1.69 -0.85
C ASN A 40 3.99 2.70 -0.31
N SER A 41 3.67 3.43 0.78
CA SER A 41 4.62 4.33 1.44
C SER A 41 5.86 3.58 1.94
N TYR A 42 5.66 2.41 2.57
CA TYR A 42 6.76 1.57 3.02
C TYR A 42 7.66 1.14 1.86
N TRP A 43 7.08 0.58 0.79
CA TRP A 43 7.85 0.09 -0.36
C TRP A 43 8.52 1.22 -1.14
N MET A 44 7.87 2.37 -1.29
CA MET A 44 8.47 3.55 -1.90
C MET A 44 9.76 3.95 -1.18
N VAL A 45 9.72 4.09 0.15
CA VAL A 45 10.89 4.48 0.96
C VAL A 45 11.95 3.37 0.99
N TYR A 46 11.52 2.11 1.08
CA TYR A 46 12.42 0.96 1.07
C TYR A 46 13.25 0.91 -0.22
N ASN A 47 12.58 0.98 -1.37
CA ASN A 47 13.24 0.95 -2.69
C ASN A 47 14.09 2.21 -2.94
N TYR A 48 13.65 3.38 -2.48
CA TYR A 48 14.45 4.61 -2.54
C TYR A 48 15.79 4.44 -1.80
N ARG A 49 15.78 3.88 -0.59
CA ARG A 49 17.00 3.61 0.19
C ARG A 49 17.87 2.52 -0.45
N GLY A 50 17.25 1.57 -1.17
CA GLY A 50 17.95 0.58 -1.99
C GLY A 50 18.51 1.13 -3.30
N LYS A 51 18.28 2.41 -3.62
CA LYS A 51 18.61 3.05 -4.91
C LYS A 51 17.89 2.42 -6.13
N GLU A 52 16.79 1.73 -5.88
CA GLU A 52 15.91 1.16 -6.92
C GLU A 52 14.85 2.20 -7.32
N TYR A 53 15.30 3.29 -7.94
CA TYR A 53 14.45 4.44 -8.26
C TYR A 53 13.22 4.12 -9.12
N PRO A 54 13.30 3.24 -10.15
CA PRO A 54 12.12 2.89 -10.94
C PRO A 54 11.01 2.24 -10.09
N LEU A 55 11.38 1.34 -9.18
CA LEU A 55 10.44 0.70 -8.27
C LEU A 55 9.89 1.70 -7.24
N SER A 56 10.74 2.58 -6.71
CA SER A 56 10.28 3.66 -5.82
C SER A 56 9.24 4.56 -6.50
N ALA A 57 9.47 4.95 -7.76
CA ALA A 57 8.53 5.75 -8.54
C ALA A 57 7.21 5.00 -8.83
N GLN A 58 7.28 3.70 -9.13
CA GLN A 58 6.09 2.86 -9.28
C GLN A 58 5.24 2.86 -7.99
N PHE A 59 5.88 2.64 -6.83
CA PHE A 59 5.16 2.66 -5.54
C PHE A 59 4.64 4.06 -5.17
N ALA A 60 5.32 5.13 -5.60
CA ALA A 60 4.80 6.50 -5.45
C ALA A 60 3.53 6.72 -6.30
N ALA A 61 3.49 6.22 -7.53
CA ALA A 61 2.29 6.29 -8.37
C ALA A 61 1.13 5.48 -7.75
N CYS A 62 1.41 4.25 -7.28
CA CYS A 62 0.42 3.44 -6.57
C CYS A 62 -0.08 4.11 -5.28
N LEU A 63 0.79 4.82 -4.55
CA LEU A 63 0.43 5.58 -3.37
C LEU A 63 -0.58 6.69 -3.70
N ILE A 64 -0.36 7.45 -4.78
CA ILE A 64 -1.30 8.49 -5.23
C ILE A 64 -2.66 7.87 -5.53
N LEU A 65 -2.70 6.74 -6.26
CA LEU A 65 -3.95 6.03 -6.56
C LEU A 65 -4.66 5.53 -5.29
N ALA A 66 -3.90 5.05 -4.31
CA ALA A 66 -4.46 4.62 -3.03
C ALA A 66 -5.07 5.80 -2.25
N ILE A 67 -4.43 6.97 -2.26
CA ILE A 67 -4.98 8.20 -1.64
C ILE A 67 -6.28 8.61 -2.34
N VAL A 68 -6.31 8.60 -3.68
CA VAL A 68 -7.54 8.86 -4.44
C VAL A 68 -8.64 7.86 -4.06
N GLY A 69 -8.28 6.58 -3.91
CA GLY A 69 -9.20 5.54 -3.42
C GLY A 69 -9.77 5.84 -2.03
N VAL A 70 -8.93 6.29 -1.08
CA VAL A 70 -9.41 6.72 0.25
C VAL A 70 -10.40 7.89 0.12
N VAL A 71 -10.04 8.93 -0.63
CA VAL A 71 -10.89 10.13 -0.79
C VAL A 71 -12.24 9.80 -1.42
N ASN A 72 -12.27 8.90 -2.40
CA ASN A 72 -13.51 8.47 -3.06
C ASN A 72 -14.39 7.54 -2.21
N ASN A 73 -13.92 7.13 -1.03
CA ASN A 73 -14.60 6.19 -0.14
C ASN A 73 -14.86 6.77 1.27
N LEU A 74 -14.48 8.03 1.51
CA LEU A 74 -14.91 8.83 2.66
C LEU A 74 -16.39 9.22 2.52
#